data_AF-A0A3P1W5H2-F1
#
_entry.id   AF-A0A3P1W5H2-F1
#
_cell.length_a   1.000
_cell.length_b   1.000
_cell.length_c   1.000
_cell.angle_alpha   90.00
_cell.angle_beta   90.00
_cell.angle_gamma   90.00
#
_symmetry.space_group_name_H-M   'P 1'
#
loop_
_entity.id
_entity.type
_entity.pdbx_description
1 polymer ?
#
loop_
_entity_poly.entity_id
_entity_poly.type
_entity_poly.pdbx_seq_one_letter_code
_entity_poly.pdbx_strand_id
1 'polypeptide(L)'
;MSKKEFVEAYAKATGETKKRAEELVNEFLGTVEKSLSKGETVQFVGWGTFGVQKRAARKGRNPQTGKEIKIAAKKVVKFKVGKKLADKVAKGK
;
A
#
# COMPACT_ATOMS: atom_id res chain seq x y z
N MET A 1 5.92 9.26 11.10
CA MET A 1 4.71 8.64 11.66
C MET A 1 4.83 7.12 11.53
N SER A 2 4.90 6.41 12.65
CA SER A 2 4.82 4.95 12.80
C SER A 2 3.37 4.48 12.90
N LYS A 3 3.11 3.18 12.89
CA LYS A 3 1.76 2.61 13.06
C LYS A 3 1.12 3.06 14.38
N LYS A 4 1.88 3.05 15.48
CA LYS A 4 1.39 3.47 16.79
C LYS A 4 0.96 4.94 16.77
N GLU A 5 1.80 5.81 16.23
CA GLU A 5 1.49 7.24 16.09
C GLU A 5 0.29 7.48 15.16
N PHE A 6 0.14 6.68 14.10
CA PHE A 6 -1.01 6.74 13.21
C PHE A 6 -2.31 6.36 13.93
N VAL A 7 -2.31 5.27 14.70
CA VAL A 7 -3.48 4.84 15.49
C VAL A 7 -3.88 5.91 16.50
N GLU A 8 -2.93 6.55 17.16
CA GLU A 8 -3.22 7.63 18.09
C GLU A 8 -3.81 8.86 17.39
N ALA A 9 -3.27 9.24 16.23
CA ALA A 9 -3.83 10.32 15.42
C ALA A 9 -5.24 9.98 14.90
N TYR A 10 -5.45 8.74 14.47
CA TYR A 10 -6.73 8.23 13.97
C TYR A 10 -7.80 8.20 15.08
N ALA A 11 -7.45 7.72 16.27
CA ALA A 11 -8.32 7.75 17.45
C ALA A 11 -8.77 9.18 17.79
N LYS A 12 -7.82 10.13 17.83
CA LYS A 12 -8.13 11.55 18.07
C LYS A 12 -9.04 12.14 16.99
N ALA A 13 -8.81 11.80 15.73
CA ALA A 13 -9.60 12.32 14.61
C ALA A 13 -11.03 11.76 14.54
N THR A 14 -11.24 10.54 15.06
CA THR A 14 -12.53 9.85 15.03
C THR A 14 -13.31 9.95 16.35
N GLY A 15 -12.66 10.36 17.44
CA GLY A 15 -13.24 10.32 18.79
C GLY A 15 -13.28 8.91 19.39
N GLU A 16 -12.67 7.93 18.73
CA GLU A 16 -12.66 6.54 19.16
C GLU A 16 -11.60 6.28 20.24
N THR A 17 -11.80 5.20 20.99
CA THR A 17 -10.75 4.71 21.90
C THR A 17 -9.53 4.24 21.11
N LYS A 18 -8.33 4.32 21.70
CA LYS A 18 -7.10 3.81 21.06
C LYS A 18 -7.23 2.34 20.63
N LYS A 19 -7.86 1.52 21.48
CA LYS A 19 -8.11 0.10 21.20
C LYS A 19 -9.01 -0.07 19.97
N ARG A 20 -10.13 0.66 19.92
CA ARG A 20 -11.06 0.58 18.79
C ARG A 20 -10.43 1.10 17.49
N ALA A 21 -9.67 2.19 17.57
CA ALA A 21 -8.90 2.71 16.45
C ALA A 21 -7.89 1.69 15.92
N GLU A 22 -7.19 0.97 16.80
CA GLU A 22 -6.25 -0.09 16.41
C GLU A 22 -6.95 -1.25 15.70
N GLU A 23 -8.10 -1.71 16.24
CA GLU A 23 -8.93 -2.74 15.62
C GLU A 23 -9.36 -2.32 14.20
N LEU A 24 -9.90 -1.12 14.03
CA LEU A 24 -10.35 -0.60 12.73
C LEU A 24 -9.22 -0.50 11.71
N VAL A 25 -8.04 -0.02 12.13
CA VAL A 25 -6.87 0.06 11.26
C VAL A 25 -6.40 -1.34 10.84
N ASN A 26 -6.37 -2.30 11.77
CA ASN A 26 -6.00 -3.67 11.46
C ASN A 26 -7.00 -4.34 10.50
N GLU A 27 -8.29 -4.12 10.72
CA GLU A 27 -9.36 -4.66 9.88
C GLU A 27 -9.34 -4.05 8.48
N PHE A 28 -9.06 -2.75 8.36
CA PHE A 28 -8.84 -2.08 7.07
C PHE A 28 -7.68 -2.73 6.30
N LEU A 29 -6.51 -2.89 6.96
CA LEU A 29 -5.34 -3.51 6.33
C LEU A 29 -5.64 -4.95 5.90
N GLY A 30 -6.26 -5.74 6.77
CA GLY A 30 -6.63 -7.13 6.48
C GLY A 30 -7.65 -7.25 5.35
N THR A 31 -8.59 -6.31 5.24
CA THR A 31 -9.57 -6.28 4.14
C THR A 31 -8.87 -6.00 2.81
N VAL A 32 -7.98 -5.02 2.77
CA VAL A 32 -7.17 -4.71 1.58
C VAL A 32 -6.30 -5.91 1.17
N GLU A 33 -5.64 -6.56 2.12
CA GLU A 33 -4.82 -7.76 1.87
C GLU A 33 -5.65 -8.90 1.28
N LYS A 34 -6.84 -9.16 1.82
CA LYS A 34 -7.75 -10.22 1.34
C LYS A 34 -8.21 -9.94 -0.10
N SER A 35 -8.63 -8.72 -0.41
CA SER A 35 -9.04 -8.35 -1.78
C SER A 35 -7.88 -8.49 -2.77
N LEU A 36 -6.69 -7.99 -2.43
CA LEU A 36 -5.53 -8.08 -3.30
C LEU A 36 -5.06 -9.53 -3.50
N SER A 37 -5.16 -10.38 -2.47
CA SER A 37 -4.81 -11.80 -2.59
C SER A 37 -5.68 -12.54 -3.61
N LYS A 38 -6.95 -12.12 -3.76
CA LYS A 38 -7.87 -12.62 -4.80
C LYS A 38 -7.59 -12.04 -6.19
N GLY A 39 -6.68 -11.05 -6.29
CA GLY A 39 -6.40 -10.33 -7.53
C GLY A 39 -7.41 -9.22 -7.82
N GLU A 40 -8.26 -8.87 -6.86
CA GLU A 40 -9.21 -7.77 -6.97
C GLU A 40 -8.47 -6.42 -6.86
N THR A 41 -9.13 -5.37 -7.35
CA THR A 41 -8.63 -3.99 -7.25
C THR A 41 -9.43 -3.27 -6.18
N VAL A 42 -8.75 -2.60 -5.25
CA VAL A 42 -9.37 -1.77 -4.21
C VAL A 42 -9.23 -0.30 -4.61
N GLN A 43 -10.34 0.33 -4.96
CA GLN A 43 -10.36 1.70 -5.47
C GLN A 43 -11.01 2.65 -4.47
N PHE A 44 -10.24 3.66 -4.06
CA PHE A 44 -10.72 4.81 -3.28
C PHE A 44 -10.81 6.01 -4.21
N VAL A 45 -12.03 6.32 -4.69
CA VAL A 45 -12.28 7.33 -5.72
C VAL A 45 -11.60 8.66 -5.36
N GLY A 46 -10.80 9.17 -6.28
CA GLY A 46 -10.02 10.40 -6.12
C GLY A 46 -8.75 10.29 -5.27
N TRP A 47 -8.68 9.35 -4.32
CA TRP A 47 -7.53 9.19 -3.41
C TRP A 47 -6.46 8.24 -3.95
N GLY A 48 -6.86 7.09 -4.47
CA GLY A 48 -5.92 6.12 -5.03
C GLY A 48 -6.51 4.74 -5.26
N THR A 49 -5.71 3.84 -5.81
CA THR A 49 -6.14 2.50 -6.19
C THR A 49 -5.04 1.49 -5.89
N PHE A 50 -5.36 0.48 -5.10
CA PHE A 50 -4.50 -0.69 -4.93
C PHE A 50 -4.90 -1.75 -5.95
N GLY A 51 -3.93 -2.32 -6.65
CA GLY A 51 -4.17 -3.41 -7.57
C GLY A 51 -3.00 -4.36 -7.62
N VAL A 52 -3.24 -5.55 -8.20
CA VAL A 52 -2.21 -6.55 -8.42
C VAL A 52 -1.76 -6.51 -9.87
N GLN A 53 -0.45 -6.33 -10.08
CA GLN A 53 0.17 -6.36 -11.39
C GLN A 53 1.05 -7.61 -11.51
N LYS A 54 0.99 -8.29 -12.66
CA LYS A 54 1.97 -9.33 -13.00
C LYS A 54 3.27 -8.63 -13.45
N ARG A 55 4.38 -8.90 -12.76
CA ARG A 55 5.73 -8.56 -13.24
C ARG A 55 6.28 -9.75 -14.01
N ALA A 56 6.65 -9.53 -15.26
CA ALA A 56 7.27 -10.53 -16.11
C ALA A 56 8.64 -10.95 -15.59
N ALA A 57 9.07 -12.14 -15.97
CA ALA A 57 10.42 -12.61 -15.70
C ALA A 57 11.42 -11.72 -16.44
N ARG A 58 12.56 -11.43 -15.81
CA ARG A 58 13.62 -10.61 -16.39
C ARG A 58 14.98 -11.08 -15.93
N LYS A 59 16.02 -10.73 -16.69
CA LYS A 59 17.40 -10.87 -16.23
C LYS A 59 17.73 -9.71 -15.29
N GLY A 60 18.36 -10.02 -14.17
CA GLY A 60 18.95 -9.07 -13.24
C GLY A 60 20.43 -9.39 -13.02
N ARG A 61 21.10 -8.60 -12.19
CA ARG A 61 22.50 -8.81 -11.84
C ARG A 61 22.62 -8.90 -10.33
N ASN A 62 23.36 -9.87 -9.83
CA ASN A 62 23.65 -9.96 -8.40
C ASN A 62 24.54 -8.76 -8.00
N PRO A 63 24.12 -7.89 -7.06
CA PRO A 63 24.90 -6.72 -6.67
C PRO A 63 26.27 -7.05 -6.07
N GLN A 64 26.42 -8.22 -5.43
CA GLN A 64 27.65 -8.63 -4.75
C GLN A 64 28.64 -9.34 -5.69
N THR A 65 28.15 -10.08 -6.70
CA THR A 65 29.00 -10.94 -7.55
C THR A 65 29.02 -10.55 -9.02
N GLY A 66 28.13 -9.64 -9.45
CA GLY A 66 28.03 -9.21 -10.84
C GLY A 66 27.51 -10.28 -11.81
N LYS A 67 27.14 -11.48 -11.35
CA LYS A 67 26.62 -12.55 -12.21
C LYS A 67 25.18 -12.26 -12.66
N GLU A 68 24.83 -12.65 -13.88
CA GLU A 68 23.44 -12.61 -14.34
C GLU A 68 22.59 -13.59 -13.51
N ILE A 69 21.44 -13.11 -13.04
CA ILE A 69 20.44 -13.91 -12.33
C ILE A 69 19.10 -13.82 -13.04
N LYS A 70 18.39 -14.93 -13.16
CA LYS A 70 17.03 -14.96 -13.70
C LYS A 70 16.04 -14.63 -12.58
N ILE A 71 15.31 -13.53 -12.71
CA ILE A 71 14.25 -13.14 -11.79
C ILE A 71 12.93 -13.66 -12.34
N ALA A 72 12.30 -14.60 -11.63
CA ALA A 72 11.04 -15.19 -12.04
C ALA A 72 9.90 -14.17 -12.08
N ALA A 73 8.87 -14.46 -12.89
CA ALA A 73 7.66 -13.67 -12.92
C ALA A 73 6.94 -13.77 -11.57
N LYS A 74 6.42 -12.65 -11.08
CA LYS A 74 5.68 -12.61 -9.80
C LYS A 74 4.55 -11.59 -9.83
N LYS A 75 3.53 -11.83 -9.01
CA LYS A 75 2.51 -10.83 -8.71
C LYS A 75 3.10 -9.80 -7.76
N VAL A 76 2.82 -8.52 -8.00
CA VAL A 76 3.17 -7.42 -7.10
C VAL A 76 1.96 -6.56 -6.84
N VAL A 77 1.87 -6.02 -5.64
CA VAL A 77 0.91 -4.97 -5.32
C VAL A 77 1.44 -3.65 -5.87
N LYS A 78 0.56 -2.88 -6.50
CA LYS A 78 0.82 -1.52 -6.96
C LYS A 78 -0.23 -0.60 -6.38
N PHE A 79 0.20 0.50 -5.80
CA PHE A 79 -0.68 1.61 -5.45
C PHE A 79 -0.55 2.72 -6.50
N LYS A 80 -1.67 3.08 -7.13
CA LYS A 80 -1.77 4.23 -8.02
C LYS A 80 -2.34 5.39 -7.22
N VAL A 81 -1.54 6.45 -7.06
CA VAL A 81 -1.95 7.68 -6.37
C VAL A 81 -3.02 8.38 -7.18
N GLY A 82 -4.13 8.77 -6.53
CA GLY A 82 -5.19 9.55 -7.13
C GLY A 82 -4.89 11.04 -7.08
N LYS A 83 -5.54 11.81 -7.97
CA LYS A 83 -5.34 13.26 -8.11
C LYS A 83 -5.52 14.02 -6.80
N LYS A 84 -6.53 13.68 -5.98
CA LYS A 84 -6.80 14.35 -4.70
C LYS A 84 -5.62 14.25 -3.72
N LEU A 85 -4.96 13.10 -3.68
CA LEU A 85 -3.78 12.89 -2.83
C LEU A 85 -2.55 13.57 -3.43
N ALA A 86 -2.33 13.39 -4.74
CA ALA A 86 -1.22 14.02 -5.45
C ALA A 86 -1.24 15.55 -5.30
N ASP A 87 -2.39 16.19 -5.55
CA ASP A 87 -2.54 17.64 -5.48
C ASP A 87 -2.31 18.17 -4.05
N LYS A 88 -2.79 17.46 -3.02
CA LYS A 88 -2.58 17.84 -1.61
C LYS A 88 -1.11 17.78 -1.20
N VAL A 89 -0.35 16.85 -1.75
CA VAL A 89 1.08 16.68 -1.44
C VAL A 89 1.95 17.61 -2.30
N ALA A 90 1.60 17.79 -3.57
CA ALA A 90 2.36 18.61 -4.52
C ALA A 90 2.20 20.12 -4.31
N LYS A 91 1.09 20.59 -3.70
CA LYS A 91 0.88 22.00 -3.31
C LYS A 91 1.77 22.50 -2.17
N GLY A 92 2.78 21.72 -1.76
CA GLY A 92 3.87 22.18 -0.92
C GLY A 92 5.04 22.70 -1.74
N LYS A 93 4.87 23.86 -2.38
CA LYS A 93 5.91 24.83 -2.73
C LYS A 93 5.29 26.21 -2.85
#